data_AF-A0A800F6C2-F1
#
_entry.id   AF-A0A800F6C2-F1
#
_cell.length_a   1.000
_cell.length_b   1.000
_cell.length_c   1.000
_cell.angle_alpha   90.00
_cell.angle_beta   90.00
_cell.angle_gamma   90.00
#
_symmetry.space_group_name_H-M   'P 1'
#
loop_
_entity.id
_entity.type
_entity.pdbx_description
1 polymer ?
#
loop_
_entity_poly.entity_id
_entity_poly.type
_entity_poly.pdbx_seq_one_letter_code
_entity_poly.pdbx_strand_id
1 'polypeptide(L)' 'MPIDRLTAVLNTHVAALEEAGTAKGAETVVEAVKPAAEGRGPRFHLRGEGDKEFIRLNSNSYLGLGLR' A
#
# COMPACT_ATOMS: atom_id res chain seq x y z
N MET A 1 11.26 -22.46 -23.76
CA MET A 1 9.81 -22.45 -24.03
C MET A 1 9.34 -21.02 -24.29
N PRO A 2 8.22 -20.79 -25.01
CA PRO A 2 7.69 -19.44 -25.25
C PRO A 2 7.49 -18.61 -23.97
N ILE A 3 7.12 -19.28 -22.87
CA ILE A 3 6.95 -18.65 -21.56
C ILE A 3 8.25 -18.04 -21.01
N ASP A 4 9.39 -18.71 -21.18
CA ASP A 4 10.69 -18.21 -20.68
C ASP A 4 11.09 -16.90 -21.36
N ARG A 5 10.78 -16.77 -22.66
CA ARG A 5 11.03 -15.53 -23.42
C ARG A 5 10.15 -14.38 -22.94
N LEU A 6 8.88 -14.68 -22.63
CA LEU A 6 7.97 -13.68 -22.05
C LEU A 6 8.47 -13.24 -20.67
N THR A 7 8.86 -14.18 -19.81
CA THR A 7 9.42 -13.88 -18.49
C THR A 7 10.66 -12.99 -18.59
N ALA A 8 11.56 -13.27 -19.54
CA ALA A 8 12.73 -12.43 -19.77
C ALA A 8 12.35 -10.98 -20.11
N VAL A 9 11.41 -10.79 -21.03
CA VAL A 9 10.93 -9.44 -21.43
C VAL A 9 10.29 -8.71 -20.25
N LEU A 10 9.44 -9.40 -19.46
CA LEU A 10 8.79 -8.79 -18.30
C LEU A 10 9.80 -8.40 -17.21
N ASN A 11 10.80 -9.26 -16.95
CA ASN A 11 11.86 -8.94 -15.99
C ASN A 11 12.69 -7.74 -16.42
N THR A 12 13.06 -7.66 -17.71
CA THR A 12 13.76 -6.48 -18.25
C THR A 12 12.93 -5.21 -18.09
N HIS A 13 11.62 -5.29 -18.32
CA HIS A 13 10.74 -4.13 -18.14
C HIS A 13 10.67 -3.66 -16.68
N VAL A 14 10.53 -4.58 -15.72
CA VAL A 14 10.51 -4.24 -14.30
C VAL A 14 11.85 -3.63 -13.86
N ALA A 15 12.98 -4.23 -14.27
CA ALA A 15 14.30 -3.69 -13.96
C ALA A 15 14.50 -2.26 -14.50
N ALA A 16 13.96 -1.96 -15.68
CA ALA A 16 14.02 -0.60 -16.24
C ALA A 16 13.19 0.41 -15.42
N LEU A 17 12.03 0.00 -14.88
CA LEU A 17 11.26 0.85 -13.96
C LEU A 17 12.01 1.11 -12.65
N GLU A 18 12.72 0.10 -12.14
CA GLU A 18 13.55 0.20 -10.93
C GLU A 18 14.73 1.14 -11.14
N GLU A 19 15.47 0.98 -12.24
CA GLU A 19 16.58 1.87 -12.62
C GLU A 19 16.13 3.32 -12.81
N ALA A 20 14.96 3.52 -13.42
CA ALA A 20 14.35 4.83 -13.59
C ALA A 20 13.79 5.44 -12.28
N GLY A 21 13.74 4.67 -11.18
CA GLY A 21 13.15 5.12 -9.91
C GLY A 21 11.63 5.35 -9.97
N THR A 22 10.96 4.75 -10.96
CA THR A 22 9.51 4.86 -11.18
C THR A 22 8.76 3.58 -10.85
N ALA A 23 9.50 2.52 -10.50
CA ALA A 23 8.91 1.31 -9.96
C ALA A 23 8.08 1.60 -8.72
N LYS A 24 7.03 0.82 -8.54
CA LYS A 24 6.21 0.84 -7.33
C LYS A 24 7.09 0.45 -6.14
N GLY A 25 7.14 1.32 -5.13
CA GLY A 25 7.83 1.02 -3.87
C GLY A 25 7.13 -0.06 -3.04
N ALA A 26 7.71 -0.38 -1.89
CA ALA A 26 7.11 -1.33 -0.95
C ALA A 26 5.68 -0.92 -0.56
N GLU A 27 4.78 -1.89 -0.50
CA GLU A 27 3.39 -1.61 -0.15
C GLU A 27 3.23 -1.27 1.33
N THR A 28 2.47 -0.21 1.60
CA THR A 28 2.03 0.12 2.95
C THR A 28 0.88 -0.79 3.35
N VAL A 29 1.17 -1.79 4.20
CA VAL A 29 0.17 -2.77 4.66
C VAL A 29 -0.51 -2.29 5.93
N VAL A 30 -1.83 -2.12 5.87
CA VAL A 30 -2.68 -1.85 7.04
C VAL A 30 -2.95 -3.16 7.77
N GLU A 31 -2.63 -3.24 9.05
CA GLU A 31 -2.84 -4.44 9.88
C GLU A 31 -4.06 -4.32 10.80
N ALA A 32 -4.41 -3.11 11.20
CA ALA A 32 -5.58 -2.87 12.03
C ALA A 32 -6.19 -1.49 11.78
N VAL A 33 -7.50 -1.40 12.01
CA VAL A 33 -8.24 -0.14 12.05
C VAL A 33 -8.79 0.06 13.46
N LYS A 34 -8.46 1.20 14.07
CA LYS A 34 -9.05 1.68 15.31
C LYS A 34 -10.22 2.61 14.98
N PRO A 35 -11.42 2.35 15.52
CA PRO A 35 -12.57 3.22 15.33
C PRO A 35 -12.32 4.67 15.77
N ALA A 36 -13.13 5.59 15.26
CA ALA A 36 -13.12 6.97 15.71
C ALA A 36 -13.47 7.07 17.20
N ALA A 37 -12.75 7.91 17.94
CA ALA A 37 -12.96 8.14 19.38
C ALA A 37 -12.46 9.53 19.78
N GLU A 38 -13.10 10.15 20.78
CA GLU A 38 -12.63 11.39 21.43
C GLU A 38 -12.31 12.54 20.45
N GLY A 39 -13.16 12.75 19.45
CA GLY A 39 -12.97 13.80 18.43
C GLY A 39 -11.89 13.48 17.39
N ARG A 40 -11.26 12.29 17.44
CA ARG A 40 -10.33 11.79 16.42
C ARG A 40 -11.08 10.85 15.47
N GLY A 41 -10.92 11.07 14.16
CA GLY A 41 -11.32 10.10 13.14
C GLY A 41 -10.54 8.77 13.25
N PRO A 42 -10.93 7.76 12.45
CA PRO A 42 -10.33 6.42 12.51
C PRO A 42 -8.81 6.44 12.38
N ARG A 43 -8.14 5.52 13.09
CA ARG A 43 -6.68 5.37 13.05
C ARG A 43 -6.28 4.02 12.47
N PHE A 44 -5.14 4.00 11.80
CA PHE A 44 -4.63 2.80 11.13
C PHE A 44 -3.27 2.43 11.70
N HIS A 45 -3.07 1.15 11.96
CA HIS A 45 -1.75 0.60 12.28
C HIS A 45 -1.15 -0.03 11.03
N LEU A 46 0.13 0.24 10.81
CA LEU A 46 0.87 -0.19 9.64
C LEU A 46 1.89 -1.24 10.04
N ARG A 47 2.06 -2.25 9.18
CA ARG A 47 3.07 -3.28 9.37
C ARG A 47 4.45 -2.67 9.54
N GLY A 48 5.13 -3.04 10.61
CA GLY A 48 6.51 -2.61 10.89
C GLY A 48 6.65 -1.24 11.57
N GLU A 49 5.54 -0.54 11.87
CA GLU A 49 5.56 0.78 12.52
C GLU A 49 5.24 0.72 14.03
N GLY A 50 5.14 -0.48 14.61
CA GLY A 50 4.81 -0.69 16.02
C GLY A 50 3.41 -0.16 16.36
N ASP A 51 3.29 0.48 17.52
CA ASP A 51 2.01 1.01 18.05
C ASP A 51 1.64 2.40 17.51
N LYS A 52 2.33 2.86 16.46
CA LYS A 52 2.10 4.18 15.89
C LYS A 52 0.77 4.24 15.13
N GLU A 53 -0.05 5.21 15.50
CA GLU A 53 -1.35 5.46 14.88
C GLU A 53 -1.24 6.44 13.69
N PHE A 54 -1.77 6.06 12.52
CA PHE A 54 -1.77 6.89 11.31
C PHE A 54 -3.16 7.33 10.89
N ILE A 55 -3.22 8.41 10.10
CA ILE A 55 -4.42 8.83 9.36
C ILE A 55 -4.26 8.36 7.91
N ARG A 56 -5.28 7.70 7.36
CA ARG A 56 -5.28 7.33 5.94
C ARG A 56 -5.77 8.50 5.09
N LEU A 57 -4.86 9.09 4.33
CA LEU A 57 -5.13 10.22 3.42
C LEU A 57 -5.07 9.85 1.93
N ASN A 58 -4.80 8.58 1.62
CA ASN A 58 -4.62 8.05 0.26
C ASN A 58 -5.74 7.08 -0.15
N SER A 59 -6.95 7.27 0.38
CA SER A 59 -8.11 6.43 0.08
C SER A 59 -9.18 7.21 -0.65
N ASN A 60 -9.87 6.53 -1.56
CA ASN A 60 -11.09 7.03 -2.19
C ASN A 60 -12.35 6.62 -1.40
N SER A 61 -12.21 6.13 -0.16
CA SER A 61 -13.32 5.76 0.73
C SER A 61 -13.87 6.98 1.47
N TYR A 62 -14.41 7.95 0.74
CA TYR A 62 -14.82 9.26 1.26
C TYR A 62 -15.87 9.20 2.37
N LEU A 63 -16.84 8.28 2.27
CA LEU A 63 -17.93 8.15 3.24
C LEU A 63 -17.64 7.15 4.37
N GLY A 64 -16.46 6.53 4.39
CA GLY A 64 -16.06 5.58 5.44
C GLY A 64 -16.98 4.36 5.58
N LEU A 65 -17.77 4.02 4.56
CA LEU A 65 -18.78 2.96 4.66
C LEU A 65 -18.18 1.56 4.90
N GLY A 66 -16.94 1.33 4.44
CA GLY A 66 -16.21 0.08 4.68
C GLY A 66 -15.51 -0.01 6.03
N LEU A 67 -15.66 0.99 6.91
CA LEU A 67 -15.09 1.00 8.26
C LEU A 67 -16.15 0.71 9.34
N ARG A 68 -17.37 0.39 8.94
CA ARG A 68 -18.51 0.07 9.81
C ARG A 68 -18.64 -1.42 10.02
#